data_AF-A0A7S2MMV2-F1
#
_entry.id   AF-A0A7S2MMV2-F1
#
_cell.length_a   1.000
_cell.length_b   1.000
_cell.length_c   1.000
_cell.angle_alpha   90.00
_cell.angle_beta   90.00
_cell.angle_gamma   90.00
#
_symmetry.space_group_name_H-M   'P 1'
#
loop_
_entity.id
_entity.type
_entity.pdbx_description
1 polymer ?
#
loop_
_entity_poly.entity_id
_entity_poly.type
_entity_poly.pdbx_seq_one_letter_code
_entity_poly.pdbx_strand_id
1 'polypeptide(L)'
;VALNVGTSNDAPNQYFGFAIGCTVAASAVVSGGFNQSSFNPALTVGANLANFANGNSTINPCFKSWLIFLLAPLLGAVLAAMAFRATRGNEYEGVVAKEERK
;
A
#
# COMPACT_ATOMS: atom_id res chain seq x y z
N VAL A 1 -2.40 -7.02 5.22
CA VAL A 1 -3.59 -6.60 6.00
C VAL A 1 -4.72 -6.09 5.12
N ALA A 2 -4.49 -5.12 4.23
CA ALA A 2 -5.56 -4.52 3.41
C ALA A 2 -6.46 -5.54 2.67
N LEU A 3 -5.86 -6.44 1.86
CA LEU A 3 -6.62 -7.47 1.14
C LEU A 3 -7.36 -8.44 2.09
N ASN A 4 -6.69 -8.87 3.16
CA ASN A 4 -7.25 -9.87 4.07
C ASN A 4 -8.36 -9.33 5.00
N VAL A 5 -8.45 -8.02 5.23
CA VAL A 5 -9.48 -7.46 6.13
C VAL A 5 -10.52 -6.65 5.35
N GLY A 6 -10.17 -6.12 4.18
CA GLY A 6 -11.07 -5.30 3.37
C GLY A 6 -11.72 -6.00 2.18
N THR A 7 -11.15 -7.12 1.69
CA THR A 7 -11.66 -7.78 0.46
C THR A 7 -12.01 -9.26 0.64
N SER A 8 -11.74 -9.87 1.80
CA SER A 8 -12.14 -11.26 2.08
C SER A 8 -13.64 -11.38 2.36
N ASN A 9 -14.30 -12.40 1.82
CA ASN A 9 -15.72 -12.66 2.12
C ASN A 9 -15.94 -13.29 3.51
N ASP A 10 -14.90 -13.86 4.13
CA ASP A 10 -15.01 -14.57 5.40
C ASP A 10 -15.43 -13.71 6.61
N ALA A 11 -15.29 -12.38 6.54
CA ALA A 11 -15.57 -11.51 7.68
C ALA A 11 -16.02 -10.10 7.26
N PRO A 12 -17.32 -9.87 6.98
CA PRO A 12 -17.85 -8.53 6.81
C PRO A 12 -17.75 -7.78 8.15
N ASN A 13 -16.71 -6.97 8.32
CA ASN A 13 -16.48 -6.18 9.52
C ASN A 13 -16.39 -4.69 9.19
N GLN A 14 -16.64 -3.83 10.18
CA GLN A 14 -16.55 -2.36 10.06
C GLN A 14 -15.21 -1.79 10.60
N TYR A 15 -14.36 -2.65 11.16
CA TYR A 15 -13.07 -2.34 11.78
C TYR A 15 -11.88 -2.39 10.80
N PHE A 16 -12.12 -2.64 9.51
CA PHE A 16 -11.07 -2.72 8.48
C PHE A 16 -10.21 -1.45 8.43
N GLY A 17 -10.84 -0.27 8.58
CA GLY A 17 -10.13 1.01 8.62
C GLY A 17 -9.16 1.09 9.79
N PHE A 18 -9.57 0.64 10.97
CA PHE A 18 -8.73 0.62 12.17
C PHE A 18 -7.54 -0.35 12.01
N ALA A 19 -7.79 -1.57 11.52
CA ALA A 19 -6.74 -2.57 11.31
C ALA A 19 -5.69 -2.11 10.28
N ILE A 20 -6.14 -1.51 9.17
CA ILE A 20 -5.24 -0.94 8.16
C ILE A 20 -4.46 0.23 8.76
N GLY A 21 -5.12 1.12 9.53
CA GLY A 21 -4.49 2.24 10.22
C GLY A 21 -3.38 1.81 11.18
N CYS A 22 -3.64 0.83 12.05
CA CYS A 22 -2.63 0.27 12.95
C CYS A 22 -1.44 -0.33 12.21
N THR A 23 -1.68 -0.97 11.06
CA THR A 23 -0.60 -1.54 10.24
C THR A 23 0.32 -0.46 9.68
N VAL A 24 -0.25 0.63 9.17
CA VAL A 24 0.53 1.77 8.65
C VAL A 24 1.22 2.54 9.77
N ALA A 25 0.58 2.68 10.94
CA ALA A 25 1.22 3.30 12.10
C ALA A 25 2.42 2.48 12.58
N ALA A 26 2.28 1.15 12.68
CA ALA A 26 3.37 0.26 13.04
C ALA A 26 4.52 0.33 12.02
N SER A 27 4.21 0.35 10.72
CA SER A 27 5.25 0.47 9.69
C SER A 27 5.97 1.82 9.75
N ALA A 28 5.27 2.91 10.06
CA ALA A 28 5.87 4.24 10.25
C ALA A 28 6.78 4.31 11.48
N VAL A 29 6.43 3.65 12.59
CA VAL A 29 7.30 3.58 13.78
C VAL A 29 8.59 2.83 13.49
N VAL A 30 8.51 1.71 12.75
CA VAL A 30 9.69 0.91 12.36
C VAL A 30 10.57 1.65 11.34
N SER A 31 9.95 2.38 10.42
CA SER A 31 10.64 2.95 9.24
C SER A 31 11.05 4.42 9.43
N GLY A 32 10.46 5.13 10.38
CA GLY A 32 10.61 6.59 10.56
C GLY A 32 12.03 7.10 10.82
N GLY A 33 12.93 6.24 11.29
CA GLY A 33 14.36 6.58 11.46
C GLY A 33 15.21 6.43 10.20
N PHE A 34 14.75 5.67 9.20
CA PHE A 34 15.55 5.31 8.02
C PHE A 34 15.04 5.95 6.73
N ASN A 35 13.74 6.13 6.60
CA ASN A 35 13.10 6.62 5.38
C ASN A 35 11.72 7.24 5.67
N GLN A 36 11.18 7.98 4.69
CA GLN A 36 9.92 8.72 4.80
C GLN A 36 8.68 7.83 5.04
N SER A 37 8.84 6.50 5.15
CA SER A 37 7.74 5.53 5.33
C SER A 37 6.65 5.66 4.26
N SER A 38 7.03 6.10 3.06
CA SER A 38 6.09 6.37 1.98
C SER A 38 5.83 5.10 1.17
N PHE A 39 4.81 4.35 1.57
CA PHE A 39 4.36 3.14 0.88
C PHE A 39 3.26 3.43 -0.15
N ASN A 40 3.08 4.70 -0.52
CA ASN A 40 2.07 5.15 -1.47
C ASN A 40 2.66 6.19 -2.43
N PRO A 41 2.64 5.91 -3.76
CA PRO A 41 3.04 6.86 -4.81
C PRO A 41 2.46 8.27 -4.64
N ALA A 42 1.17 8.39 -4.32
CA ALA A 42 0.50 9.67 -4.16
C ALA A 42 0.97 10.42 -2.90
N LEU A 43 1.24 9.69 -1.81
CA LEU A 43 1.81 10.27 -0.58
C LEU A 43 3.22 10.80 -0.83
N THR A 44 4.04 10.06 -1.58
CA THR A 44 5.39 10.48 -1.98
C THR A 44 5.34 11.77 -2.78
N VAL A 45 4.46 11.87 -3.77
CA VAL A 45 4.33 13.08 -4.59
C VAL A 45 3.84 14.26 -3.75
N GLY A 46 2.81 14.06 -2.93
CA GLY A 46 2.26 15.11 -2.06
C GLY A 46 3.29 15.62 -1.03
N ALA A 47 4.03 14.73 -0.38
CA ALA A 47 5.06 15.09 0.58
C ALA A 47 6.21 15.87 -0.08
N ASN A 48 6.63 15.47 -1.29
CA ASN A 48 7.67 16.18 -2.01
C ASN A 48 7.20 17.54 -2.55
N LEU A 49 5.94 17.66 -2.96
CA LEU A 49 5.35 18.94 -3.35
C LEU A 49 5.23 19.89 -2.14
N ALA A 50 4.82 19.37 -0.99
CA ALA A 50 4.77 20.15 0.25
C ALA A 50 6.18 20.60 0.70
N ASN A 51 7.20 19.74 0.54
CA ASN A 51 8.59 20.12 0.80
C ASN A 51 9.08 21.20 -0.18
N PHE A 52 8.70 21.13 -1.46
CA PHE A 52 9.04 22.14 -2.45
C PHE A 52 8.36 23.50 -2.18
N ALA A 53 7.11 23.48 -1.68
CA ALA A 53 6.40 24.68 -1.27
C ALA A 53 6.95 25.31 0.02
N ASN A 54 7.64 24.52 0.85
CA ASN A 54 8.34 25.02 2.03
C ASN A 54 9.74 25.51 1.64
N GLY A 55 9.92 26.83 1.51
CA GLY A 55 11.18 27.47 1.08
C GLY A 55 12.41 27.25 1.99
N ASN A 56 12.26 26.54 3.11
CA ASN A 56 13.32 26.19 4.07
C ASN A 56 13.76 24.71 3.98
N SER A 57 13.29 23.96 2.99
CA SER A 57 13.58 22.52 2.88
C SER A 57 14.99 22.25 2.37
N THR A 58 15.86 21.77 3.26
CA THR A 58 17.25 21.35 2.97
C THR A 58 17.33 20.02 2.18
N ILE A 59 16.19 19.37 1.93
CA ILE A 59 16.10 18.01 1.39
C ILE A 59 15.57 18.08 -0.03
N ASN A 60 16.47 18.15 -1.02
CA ASN A 60 16.10 17.95 -2.42
C ASN A 60 16.03 16.43 -2.69
N PRO A 61 14.84 15.85 -2.90
CA PRO A 61 14.74 14.44 -3.20
C PRO A 61 15.39 14.17 -4.56
N CYS A 62 16.50 13.43 -4.56
CA CYS A 62 17.15 13.00 -5.80
C CYS A 62 16.17 12.17 -6.64
N PHE A 63 16.23 12.28 -7.96
CA PHE A 63 15.35 11.56 -8.90
C PHE A 63 15.31 10.04 -8.64
N LYS A 64 16.44 9.46 -8.20
CA LYS A 64 16.53 8.05 -7.77
C LYS A 64 15.60 7.70 -6.60
N SER A 65 15.47 8.58 -5.62
CA SER A 65 14.60 8.35 -4.46
C SER A 65 13.13 8.37 -4.89
N TRP A 66 12.75 9.30 -5.77
CA TRP A 66 11.40 9.33 -6.37
C TRP A 66 11.07 8.02 -7.09
N LEU A 67 11.99 7.54 -7.92
CA LEU A 67 11.80 6.32 -8.68
C LEU A 67 11.60 5.10 -7.77
N ILE A 68 12.40 5.00 -6.70
CA ILE A 68 12.30 3.90 -5.72
C ILE A 68 10.99 3.97 -4.94
N PHE A 69 10.58 5.14 -4.46
CA PHE A 69 9.32 5.30 -3.73
C PHE A 69 8.07 5.25 -4.62
N LEU A 70 8.22 5.26 -5.95
CA LEU A 70 7.14 5.01 -6.90
C LEU A 70 7.05 3.52 -7.28
N LEU A 71 8.19 2.89 -7.59
CA LEU A 71 8.22 1.51 -8.07
C LEU A 71 8.13 0.48 -6.94
N ALA A 72 8.76 0.73 -5.79
CA ALA A 72 8.77 -0.22 -4.68
C ALA A 72 7.36 -0.51 -4.11
N PRO A 73 6.47 0.49 -3.92
CA PRO A 73 5.09 0.21 -3.53
C PRO A 73 4.33 -0.62 -4.56
N LEU A 74 4.59 -0.40 -5.85
CA LEU A 74 3.92 -1.11 -6.94
C LEU A 74 4.32 -2.59 -6.96
N LEU A 75 5.62 -2.87 -6.81
CA LEU A 75 6.15 -4.21 -6.62
C LEU A 75 5.58 -4.88 -5.36
N GLY A 76 5.54 -4.16 -4.24
CA GLY A 76 4.95 -4.66 -3.00
C GLY A 76 3.47 -4.99 -3.14
N ALA A 77 2.71 -4.18 -3.87
CA ALA A 77 1.29 -4.43 -4.15
C ALA A 77 1.09 -5.69 -5.00
N VAL A 78 1.91 -5.89 -6.04
CA VAL A 78 1.86 -7.11 -6.87
C VAL A 78 2.19 -8.35 -6.04
N LEU A 79 3.24 -8.30 -5.21
CA LEU A 79 3.60 -9.40 -4.31
C LEU A 79 2.49 -9.70 -3.31
N ALA A 80 1.89 -8.68 -2.72
CA ALA A 80 0.77 -8.85 -1.79
C ALA A 80 -0.47 -9.47 -2.47
N ALA A 81 -0.78 -9.05 -3.71
CA ALA A 81 -1.85 -9.64 -4.50
C ALA A 81 -1.58 -11.11 -4.83
N MET A 82 -0.35 -11.46 -5.21
CA MET A 82 0.04 -12.86 -5.46
C MET A 82 -0.05 -13.71 -4.20
N ALA A 83 0.44 -13.20 -3.06
CA ALA A 83 0.35 -13.92 -1.78
C ALA A 83 -1.11 -14.10 -1.33
N PHE A 84 -1.96 -13.10 -1.55
CA PHE A 84 -3.39 -13.22 -1.28
C PHE A 84 -4.06 -14.26 -2.17
N ARG A 85 -3.75 -14.28 -3.47
CA ARG A 85 -4.25 -15.29 -4.40
C ARG A 85 -3.81 -16.71 -4.01
N ALA A 86 -2.55 -16.88 -3.59
CA ALA A 86 -2.01 -18.18 -3.18
C ALA A 86 -2.63 -18.70 -1.87
N THR A 87 -2.90 -17.80 -0.91
CA THR A 87 -3.44 -18.16 0.42
C THR A 87 -4.97 -18.21 0.46
N ARG A 88 -5.64 -17.49 -0.46
CA ARG A 88 -7.09 -17.34 -0.52
C ARG A 88 -7.66 -17.64 -1.91
N GLY A 89 -7.22 -18.74 -2.53
CA GLY A 89 -7.68 -19.17 -3.86
C GLY A 89 -9.20 -19.34 -3.98
N ASN A 90 -9.87 -19.76 -2.90
CA ASN A 90 -11.33 -19.95 -2.81
C ASN A 90 -12.13 -18.67 -3.06
N GLU A 91 -11.56 -17.49 -2.79
CA GLU A 91 -12.20 -16.18 -3.06
C GLU A 91 -12.32 -15.89 -4.58
N TYR A 92 -11.54 -16.59 -5.41
CA TYR A 92 -11.48 -16.38 -6.85
C TYR A 92 -12.29 -17.42 -7.66
N GLU A 93 -12.69 -18.54 -7.06
CA GLU A 93 -13.49 -19.59 -7.74
C GLU A 93 -14.87 -19.06 -8.17
N GLY A 94 -15.51 -18.23 -7.33
CA GLY A 94 -16.78 -17.59 -7.67
C GLY A 94 -16.66 -16.46 -8.71
N VAL A 95 -15.46 -15.92 -8.93
CA VAL A 95 -15.19 -14.88 -9.94
C VAL A 95 -15.00 -15.51 -11.30
N VAL A 96 -14.20 -16.57 -11.40
CA VAL A 96 -13.98 -17.35 -12.63
C VAL A 96 -15.30 -17.92 -13.15
N ALA A 97 -16.14 -18.49 -12.27
CA ALA A 97 -17.46 -19.02 -12.65
C ALA A 97 -18.44 -17.95 -13.17
N LYS A 98 -18.25 -16.66 -12.81
CA LYS A 98 -19.06 -15.53 -13.29
C LYS A 98 -18.52 -14.94 -14.59
N GLU A 99 -17.23 -15.08 -14.84
CA GLU A 99 -16.53 -14.61 -16.04
C GLU A 99 -16.73 -15.58 -17.21
N GLU A 100 -16.79 -16.90 -16.97
CA GLU A 100 -17.14 -17.91 -17.99
C GLU A 100 -18.63 -17.93 -18.38
N ARG A 101 -19.48 -17.21 -17.64
CA ARG A 101 -20.93 -17.09 -17.88
C ARG A 101 -21.32 -15.81 -18.64
N LYS A 102 -20.34 -15.04 -19.11
CA LYS A 102 -20.52 -13.87 -19.99
C LYS A 102 -19.97 -14.19 -21.38
#